data_AF-A0AAV8R114-F1
#
_entry.id   AF-A0AAV8R114-F1
#
_cell.length_a   1.000
_cell.length_b   1.000
_cell.length_c   1.000
_cell.angle_alpha   90.00
_cell.angle_beta   90.00
_cell.angle_gamma   90.00
#
_symmetry.space_group_name_H-M   'P 1'
#
loop_
_entity.id
_entity.type
_entity.pdbx_description
1 polymer ?
#
loop_
_entity_poly.entity_id
_entity_poly.type
_entity_poly.pdbx_seq_one_letter_code
_entity_poly.pdbx_strand_id
1 'polypeptide(L)'
;MFQGSWVYDDSYPLYDSSTCPFLEAEFDCQRYGRPDKAYLKYRWKPDACELPRFNGQDMLGRLKGKKIMFVGDSISLNQWESLGCMLRAAVPTAKTTYTRKTPLSTITFEDYGVDLPNPLPRSRLGRADRKEL
;
A
#
# COMPACT_ATOMS: atom_id res chain seq x y z
N MET A 1 -3.67 -5.89 21.31
CA MET A 1 -3.41 -5.51 19.90
C MET A 1 -3.96 -4.12 19.57
N PHE A 2 -5.22 -3.83 19.90
CA PHE A 2 -5.86 -2.53 19.59
C PHE A 2 -5.80 -1.49 20.74
N GLN A 3 -5.25 -1.85 21.89
CA GLN A 3 -4.91 -0.95 23.00
C GLN A 3 -3.39 -0.79 23.04
N GLY A 4 -2.92 0.45 23.14
CA GLY A 4 -1.52 0.80 22.94
C GLY A 4 -1.31 2.30 22.76
N SER A 5 -0.13 2.65 22.28
CA SER A 5 0.25 4.03 21.97
C SER A 5 1.07 4.13 20.69
N TRP A 6 1.12 5.33 20.12
CA TRP A 6 2.04 5.65 19.03
C TRP A 6 3.41 5.98 19.61
N VAL A 7 4.44 5.31 19.09
CA VAL A 7 5.83 5.53 19.49
C VAL A 7 6.66 5.95 18.29
N TYR A 8 7.58 6.88 18.53
CA TYR A 8 8.53 7.33 17.51
C TYR A 8 9.56 6.23 17.20
N ASP A 9 9.90 6.08 15.92
CA ASP A 9 10.80 5.06 15.42
C ASP A 9 11.56 5.57 14.19
N ASP A 10 12.87 5.74 14.33
CA ASP A 10 13.75 6.26 13.28
C ASP A 10 13.80 5.36 12.04
N SER A 11 13.54 4.06 12.19
CA SER A 11 13.58 3.10 11.08
C SER A 11 12.39 3.20 10.13
N TYR A 12 11.34 3.96 10.48
CA TYR A 12 10.20 4.22 9.62
C TYR A 12 10.49 5.35 8.62
N PRO A 13 9.74 5.50 7.51
CA PRO A 13 8.60 4.69 7.08
C PRO A 13 9.02 3.33 6.47
N LEU A 14 8.06 2.42 6.33
CA LEU A 14 8.27 1.11 5.70
C LEU A 14 8.45 1.18 4.17
N TYR A 15 8.08 2.30 3.55
CA TYR A 15 8.27 2.57 2.13
C TYR A 15 8.37 4.08 1.89
N ASP A 16 9.04 4.46 0.80
CA ASP A 16 9.03 5.83 0.29
C ASP A 16 7.86 6.00 -0.70
N SER A 17 6.92 6.89 -0.40
CA SER A 17 5.73 7.12 -1.23
C SER A 17 6.10 7.57 -2.64
N SER A 18 7.19 8.31 -2.81
CA SER A 18 7.63 8.84 -4.11
C SER A 18 8.07 7.73 -5.09
N THR A 19 8.41 6.56 -4.57
CA THR A 19 8.87 5.41 -5.36
C THR A 19 7.76 4.40 -5.67
N CYS A 20 6.58 4.57 -5.08
CA CYS A 20 5.48 3.63 -5.26
C CYS A 20 4.58 4.02 -6.44
N PRO A 21 4.47 3.17 -7.48
CA PRO A 21 3.70 3.50 -8.68
C PRO A 21 2.18 3.30 -8.53
N PHE A 22 1.72 2.79 -7.38
CA PHE A 22 0.30 2.45 -7.15
C PHE A 22 -0.49 3.56 -6.46
N LEU A 23 0.22 4.51 -5.83
CA LEU A 23 -0.37 5.49 -4.95
C LEU A 23 -1.19 6.52 -5.74
N GLU A 24 -2.47 6.68 -5.42
CA GLU A 24 -3.32 7.72 -5.98
C GLU A 24 -2.87 9.10 -5.45
N ALA A 25 -3.08 10.12 -6.27
CA ALA A 25 -2.69 11.50 -5.97
C ALA A 25 -3.23 11.99 -4.62
N GLU A 26 -4.47 11.61 -4.32
CA GLU A 26 -5.19 11.94 -3.10
C GLU A 26 -4.49 11.45 -1.81
N PHE A 27 -3.60 10.46 -1.92
CA PHE A 27 -2.87 9.87 -0.79
C PHE A 27 -1.37 10.22 -0.76
N ASP A 28 -0.84 10.91 -1.78
CA ASP A 28 0.58 11.28 -1.87
C ASP A 28 0.87 12.66 -1.26
N CYS A 29 0.80 12.77 0.07
CA CYS A 29 0.94 14.05 0.76
C CYS A 29 2.27 14.77 0.46
N GLN A 30 3.36 14.03 0.28
CA GLN A 30 4.69 14.61 0.04
C GLN A 30 4.76 15.23 -1.35
N ARG A 31 4.23 14.54 -2.38
CA ARG A 31 4.11 15.09 -3.73
C ARG A 31 3.26 16.36 -3.77
N TYR A 32 2.24 16.45 -2.92
CA TYR A 32 1.36 17.62 -2.81
C TYR A 32 1.84 18.68 -1.80
N GLY A 33 3.13 18.67 -1.47
CA GLY A 33 3.79 19.81 -0.84
C GLY A 33 3.73 19.83 0.69
N ARG A 34 3.34 18.72 1.35
CA ARG A 34 3.45 18.62 2.80
C ARG A 34 4.93 18.63 3.21
N PRO A 35 5.39 19.64 3.98
CA PRO A 35 6.82 19.81 4.25
C PRO A 35 7.34 18.96 5.42
N ASP A 36 6.48 18.65 6.39
CA ASP A 36 6.85 17.85 7.56
C ASP A 36 6.89 16.35 7.24
N LYS A 37 7.84 15.63 7.84
CA LYS A 37 7.98 14.17 7.69
C LYS A 37 7.86 13.39 9.01
N ALA A 38 7.68 14.09 10.13
CA ALA A 38 7.61 13.47 11.45
C ALA A 38 6.44 12.48 11.58
N TYR A 39 5.32 12.73 10.90
CA TYR A 39 4.16 11.83 10.91
C TYR A 39 4.47 10.44 10.34
N LEU A 40 5.49 10.31 9.47
CA LEU A 40 5.91 9.05 8.89
C LEU A 40 6.74 8.19 9.86
N LYS A 41 7.20 8.75 10.97
CA LYS A 41 8.13 8.12 11.93
C LYS A 41 7.43 7.44 13.11
N TYR A 42 6.11 7.31 13.07
CA TYR A 42 5.37 6.70 14.17
C TYR A 42 4.94 5.27 13.83
N ARG A 43 5.12 4.38 14.80
CA ARG A 43 4.56 3.02 14.77
C ARG A 43 3.59 2.83 15.91
N TRP A 44 2.59 1.98 15.70
CA TRP A 44 1.71 1.53 16.76
C TRP A 44 2.41 0.49 17.64
N LYS A 45 2.39 0.68 18.96
CA LYS A 45 2.89 -0.28 19.95
C LYS A 45 1.74 -0.70 20.88
N PRO A 46 1.24 -1.95 20.76
CA PRO A 46 0.29 -2.49 21.72
C PRO A 46 0.87 -2.61 23.13
N ASP A 47 0.05 -2.43 24.17
CA ASP A 47 0.55 -2.52 25.56
C ASP A 47 0.92 -3.96 25.95
N ALA A 48 0.18 -4.93 25.42
CA ALA A 48 0.31 -6.33 25.80
C ALA A 48 1.40 -7.11 25.04
N CYS A 49 1.98 -6.54 23.98
CA CYS A 49 3.00 -7.22 23.17
C CYS A 49 3.81 -6.29 22.27
N GLU A 50 5.00 -6.74 21.89
CA GLU A 50 5.73 -6.14 20.77
C GLU A 50 5.27 -6.77 19.45
N LEU A 51 4.91 -5.92 18.48
CA LEU A 51 4.57 -6.38 17.13
C LEU A 51 5.86 -6.76 16.39
N PRO A 52 5.90 -7.91 15.69
CA PRO A 52 7.03 -8.25 14.85
C PRO A 52 7.19 -7.19 13.74
N ARG A 53 8.44 -6.92 13.36
CA ARG A 53 8.73 -6.05 12.22
C ARG A 53 8.08 -6.63 10.96
N PHE A 54 7.51 -5.75 10.15
CA PHE A 54 6.93 -6.14 8.87
C PHE A 54 8.00 -6.76 7.97
N ASN A 55 7.74 -7.97 7.48
CA ASN A 55 8.58 -8.66 6.50
C ASN A 55 7.72 -8.98 5.27
N GLY A 56 7.80 -8.13 4.25
CA GLY A 56 7.01 -8.28 3.03
C GLY A 56 7.38 -9.53 2.23
N GLN A 57 8.63 -9.97 2.26
CA GLN A 57 9.06 -11.20 1.59
C GLN A 57 8.45 -12.45 2.25
N ASP A 58 8.45 -12.53 3.58
CA ASP A 58 7.78 -13.62 4.31
C ASP A 58 6.27 -13.60 4.06
N MET A 59 5.65 -12.41 4.08
CA MET A 59 4.23 -12.26 3.79
C MET A 59 3.88 -12.76 2.37
N LEU A 60 4.63 -12.34 1.33
CA LEU A 60 4.43 -12.83 -0.04
C LEU A 60 4.67 -14.33 -0.14
N GLY A 61 5.67 -14.87 0.57
CA GLY A 61 5.94 -16.30 0.64
C GLY A 61 4.76 -17.10 1.18
N ARG A 62 4.14 -16.63 2.28
CA ARG A 62 2.94 -17.25 2.86
C ARG A 62 1.70 -17.12 1.98
N LEU A 63 1.63 -16.04 1.20
CA LEU A 63 0.52 -15.76 0.31
C LEU A 63 0.68 -16.35 -1.09
N LYS A 64 1.79 -17.04 -1.37
CA LYS A 64 2.10 -17.57 -2.70
C LYS A 64 0.91 -18.29 -3.34
N GLY A 65 0.55 -17.89 -4.56
CA GLY A 65 -0.59 -18.45 -5.31
C GLY A 65 -1.98 -18.06 -4.79
N LYS A 66 -2.09 -17.10 -3.87
CA LYS A 66 -3.37 -16.63 -3.30
C LYS A 66 -3.74 -15.25 -3.83
N LYS A 67 -5.01 -14.91 -3.65
CA LYS A 67 -5.56 -13.58 -3.95
C LYS A 67 -6.12 -12.97 -2.67
N ILE A 68 -5.80 -11.70 -2.41
CA ILE A 68 -6.38 -10.94 -1.29
C ILE A 68 -7.13 -9.74 -1.84
N MET A 69 -8.44 -9.77 -1.74
CA MET A 69 -9.29 -8.68 -2.21
C MET A 69 -9.59 -7.69 -1.09
N PHE A 70 -9.46 -6.40 -1.39
CA PHE A 70 -9.92 -5.32 -0.51
C PHE A 70 -11.28 -4.85 -1.01
N VAL A 71 -12.28 -4.85 -0.14
CA VAL A 71 -13.67 -4.48 -0.48
C VAL A 71 -14.16 -3.46 0.53
N GLY A 72 -14.53 -2.29 0.04
CA GLY A 72 -15.06 -1.22 0.86
C GLY A 72 -15.04 0.10 0.12
N ASP A 73 -14.76 1.18 0.85
CA ASP A 73 -14.79 2.55 0.37
C ASP A 73 -13.37 3.11 0.12
N SER A 74 -13.23 4.44 0.17
CA SER A 74 -11.95 5.13 0.01
C SER A 74 -10.91 4.74 1.07
N ILE A 75 -11.32 4.33 2.28
CA ILE A 75 -10.39 3.90 3.32
C ILE A 75 -9.81 2.52 2.96
N SER A 76 -10.65 1.62 2.45
CA SER A 76 -10.20 0.30 1.98
C SER A 76 -9.26 0.42 0.78
N LEU A 77 -9.51 1.37 -0.13
CA LEU A 77 -8.59 1.70 -1.21
C LEU A 77 -7.23 2.17 -0.69
N ASN A 78 -7.22 3.12 0.27
CA ASN A 78 -5.98 3.62 0.87
C ASN A 78 -5.17 2.49 1.54
N GLN A 79 -5.85 1.57 2.24
CA GLN A 79 -5.19 0.40 2.83
C GLN A 79 -4.61 -0.54 1.77
N TRP A 80 -5.33 -0.76 0.68
CA TRP A 80 -4.87 -1.59 -0.44
C TRP A 80 -3.62 -1.00 -1.11
N GLU A 81 -3.60 0.31 -1.38
CA GLU A 81 -2.42 1.00 -1.93
C GLU A 81 -1.24 0.94 -0.96
N SER A 82 -1.48 1.21 0.33
CA SER A 82 -0.44 1.13 1.37
C SER A 82 0.19 -0.26 1.43
N LEU A 83 -0.61 -1.33 1.43
CA LEU A 83 -0.09 -2.70 1.42
C LEU A 83 0.70 -2.99 0.13
N GLY A 84 0.17 -2.60 -1.03
CA GLY A 84 0.87 -2.76 -2.30
C GLY A 84 2.25 -2.09 -2.30
N CYS A 85 2.34 -0.86 -1.80
CA CYS A 85 3.60 -0.12 -1.68
C CYS A 85 4.58 -0.77 -0.70
N MET A 86 4.11 -1.21 0.48
CA MET A 86 4.93 -1.92 1.46
C MET A 86 5.53 -3.20 0.89
N LEU A 87 4.73 -3.99 0.18
CA LEU A 87 5.20 -5.24 -0.44
C LEU A 87 6.19 -4.95 -1.57
N ARG A 88 5.90 -3.96 -2.43
CA ARG A 88 6.81 -3.55 -3.51
C ARG A 88 8.16 -3.06 -2.98
N ALA A 89 8.17 -2.28 -1.90
CA ALA A 89 9.39 -1.82 -1.25
C ALA A 89 10.18 -2.98 -0.61
N ALA A 90 9.49 -3.99 -0.07
CA ALA A 90 10.14 -5.16 0.52
C ALA A 90 10.76 -6.11 -0.52
N VAL A 91 10.25 -6.13 -1.76
CA VAL A 91 10.77 -6.95 -2.87
C VAL A 91 11.01 -6.11 -4.14
N PRO A 92 11.99 -5.19 -4.14
CA PRO A 92 12.18 -4.22 -5.22
C PRO A 92 12.63 -4.86 -6.55
N THR A 93 13.16 -6.07 -6.52
CA THR A 93 13.53 -6.83 -7.72
C THR A 93 12.40 -7.71 -8.25
N ALA A 94 11.33 -7.90 -7.49
CA ALA A 94 10.25 -8.80 -7.90
C ALA A 94 9.42 -8.19 -9.03
N LYS A 95 9.10 -9.01 -10.03
CA LYS A 95 8.26 -8.58 -11.14
C LYS A 95 6.86 -8.28 -10.64
N THR A 96 6.46 -7.01 -10.76
CA THR A 96 5.18 -6.50 -10.25
C THR A 96 4.43 -5.79 -11.37
N THR A 97 3.18 -6.16 -11.59
CA THR A 97 2.29 -5.48 -12.54
C THR A 97 1.14 -4.78 -11.81
N TYR A 98 0.73 -3.65 -12.35
CA TYR A 98 -0.43 -2.90 -11.85
C TYR A 98 -1.37 -2.62 -13.01
N THR A 99 -2.57 -3.20 -12.94
CA THR A 99 -3.62 -3.00 -13.93
C THR A 99 -4.76 -2.23 -13.28
N ARG A 100 -5.07 -1.05 -13.84
CA ARG A 100 -6.23 -0.25 -13.43
C ARG A 100 -7.32 -0.37 -14.49
N LYS A 101 -8.27 -1.28 -14.29
CA LYS A 101 -9.41 -1.48 -15.19
C LYS A 101 -10.71 -1.46 -14.40
N THR A 102 -11.84 -1.24 -15.08
CA THR A 102 -13.17 -1.46 -14.50
C THR A 102 -13.64 -2.85 -14.93
N PRO A 103 -14.17 -3.68 -14.02
CA PRO A 103 -14.55 -3.37 -12.63
C PRO A 103 -13.43 -3.53 -11.59
N LEU A 104 -12.24 -4.00 -11.94
CA LEU A 104 -11.17 -4.31 -10.98
C LEU A 104 -9.83 -3.64 -11.31
N SER A 105 -9.27 -2.97 -10.30
CA SER A 105 -7.82 -2.73 -10.23
C SER A 105 -7.12 -3.93 -9.60
N THR A 106 -5.91 -4.24 -10.02
CA THR A 106 -5.15 -5.37 -9.46
C THR A 106 -3.66 -5.06 -9.47
N ILE A 107 -3.02 -5.26 -8.32
CA ILE A 107 -1.56 -5.33 -8.19
C ILE A 107 -1.19 -6.81 -8.13
N THR A 108 -0.30 -7.25 -9.02
CA THR A 108 0.14 -8.65 -9.10
C THR A 108 1.64 -8.73 -8.87
N PHE A 109 2.05 -9.52 -7.87
CA PHE A 109 3.44 -9.91 -7.64
C PHE A 109 3.69 -11.23 -8.34
N GLU A 110 4.18 -11.17 -9.58
CA GLU A 110 4.24 -12.31 -10.50
C GLU A 110 5.12 -13.45 -9.97
N ASP A 111 6.28 -13.12 -9.40
CA ASP A 111 7.24 -14.10 -8.88
C ASP A 111 6.64 -14.94 -7.71
N TYR A 112 5.61 -14.40 -7.07
CA TYR A 112 4.88 -15.05 -5.97
C TYR A 112 3.50 -15.56 -6.42
N GLY A 113 3.02 -15.22 -7.62
CA GLY A 113 1.65 -15.50 -8.04
C GLY A 113 0.61 -14.93 -7.07
N VAL A 114 0.88 -13.76 -6.48
CA VAL A 114 -0.01 -13.09 -5.52
C VAL A 114 -0.75 -11.96 -6.22
N ASP A 115 -2.08 -12.00 -6.16
CA ASP A 115 -2.93 -10.92 -6.68
C ASP A 115 -3.57 -10.14 -5.52
N LEU A 116 -3.52 -8.82 -5.61
CA LEU A 116 -4.25 -7.90 -4.76
C LEU A 116 -5.33 -7.18 -5.59
N PRO A 117 -6.48 -7.83 -5.86
CA PRO A 117 -7.58 -7.17 -6.54
C PRO A 117 -8.31 -6.15 -5.65
N ASN A 118 -8.77 -5.08 -6.25
CA ASN A 118 -9.60 -4.06 -5.63
C ASN A 118 -10.71 -3.63 -6.62
N PRO A 119 -12.00 -3.89 -6.31
CA PRO A 119 -13.11 -3.44 -7.13
C PRO A 119 -13.17 -1.91 -7.19
N LEU A 120 -13.17 -1.34 -8.39
CA LEU A 120 -13.35 0.11 -8.58
C LEU A 120 -14.81 0.43 -8.91
N PRO A 121 -15.43 1.43 -8.24
CA PRO A 121 -16.71 1.96 -8.67
C PRO A 121 -16.56 2.66 -10.03
N ARG A 122 -17.58 2.53 -10.90
CA ARG A 122 -17.58 3.11 -12.26
C ARG A 122 -17.33 4.62 -12.29
N SER A 123 -17.63 5.35 -11.21
CA SER A 123 -17.48 6.81 -11.11
C SER A 123 -16.02 7.30 -11.05
N ARG A 124 -15.03 6.42 -10.79
CA ARG A 124 -13.61 6.82 -10.65
C ARG A 124 -12.81 6.88 -11.97
N LEU A 125 -13.40 6.49 -13.11
CA LEU A 125 -12.75 6.52 -14.43
C LEU A 125 -12.30 7.95 -14.86
N GLY A 126 -13.07 8.99 -14.52
CA GLY A 126 -12.89 10.33 -15.08
C GLY A 126 -11.71 11.16 -14.56
N ARG A 127 -10.79 10.59 -13.76
CA ARG A 127 -9.63 11.30 -13.20
C ARG A 127 -8.28 10.85 -13.76
N ALA A 128 -8.21 9.68 -14.42
CA ALA A 128 -6.98 9.17 -15.02
C ALA A 128 -6.72 9.69 -16.47
N ASP A 129 -7.76 10.08 -17.21
CA ASP A 129 -7.66 10.56 -18.60
C ASP A 129 -7.51 12.09 -18.75
N ARG A 130 -7.24 12.83 -17.66
CA ARG A 130 -7.09 14.30 -17.71
C ARG A 130 -5.63 14.75 -17.63
N LYS A 131 -4.73 14.03 -18.31
CA LYS A 131 -3.31 14.36 -18.45
C LYS A 131 -2.78 14.39 -19.89
N GLU A 132 -3.65 14.43 -20.88
CA GLU A 132 -3.29 14.78 -22.27
C GLU A 132 -4.34 15.74 -22.85
N LEU A 133 -4.19 17.02 -22.52
CA LEU A 133 -4.70 18.18 -23.27
C LEU A 133 -4.00 19.45 -22.77
#